data_AF-A0A522DD70-F1
#
_entry.id   AF-A0A522DD70-F1
#
_cell.length_a   1.000
_cell.length_b   1.000
_cell.length_c   1.000
_cell.angle_alpha   90.00
_cell.angle_beta   90.00
_cell.angle_gamma   90.00
#
_symmetry.space_group_name_H-M   'P 1'
#
loop_
_entity.id
_entity.type
_entity.pdbx_description
1 polymer ?
#
loop_
_entity_poly.entity_id
_entity_poly.type
_entity_poly.pdbx_seq_one_letter_code
_entity_poly.pdbx_strand_id
1 'polypeptide(L)'
;MGDRIDESWMREQQKEMREERAKQVAAAGPLFDDKTRAQIEFKIADATRLPAGDVRQIVDTIDKLAGEKGAKALDVARDALSTKIKKEVFVNNLSKELQGVVQTSMEAREQRIEGGGAKPAQQATQKFSAKPMTPQNR
;
A
#
# COMPACT_ATOMS: atom_id res chain seq x y z
N MET A 1 30.10 -2.23 31.70
CA MET A 1 28.78 -1.55 31.78
C MET A 1 28.67 -0.50 30.65
N GLY A 2 28.97 -0.86 29.39
CA GLY A 2 28.90 0.06 28.24
C GLY A 2 27.77 -0.27 27.26
N ASP A 3 27.49 -1.56 27.05
CA ASP A 3 26.58 -2.01 25.98
C ASP A 3 25.09 -1.68 26.18
N ARG A 4 24.62 -1.48 27.42
CA ARG A 4 23.18 -1.22 27.69
C ARG A 4 22.76 0.23 27.43
N ILE A 5 23.69 1.18 27.47
CA ILE A 5 23.40 2.60 27.23
C ILE A 5 23.32 2.87 25.72
N ASP A 6 24.17 2.22 24.93
CA ASP A 6 24.10 2.29 23.47
C ASP A 6 22.81 1.64 22.92
N GLU A 7 22.37 0.50 23.45
CA GLU A 7 21.10 -0.13 23.02
C GLU A 7 19.87 0.70 23.36
N SER A 8 19.85 1.38 24.51
CA SER A 8 18.72 2.21 24.91
C SER A 8 18.65 3.50 24.09
N TRP A 9 19.80 4.15 23.83
CA TRP A 9 19.90 5.32 22.97
C TRP A 9 19.54 5.01 21.51
N MET A 10 20.00 3.87 20.98
CA MET A 10 19.64 3.41 19.62
C MET A 10 18.15 3.10 19.49
N ARG A 11 17.50 2.54 20.52
CA ARG A 11 16.04 2.30 20.51
C ARG A 11 15.25 3.60 20.55
N GLU A 12 15.72 4.59 21.30
CA GLU A 12 15.08 5.90 21.40
C GLU A 12 15.17 6.68 20.08
N GLN A 13 16.35 6.71 19.46
CA GLN A 13 16.55 7.23 18.10
C GLN A 13 15.66 6.55 17.06
N GLN A 14 15.56 5.21 17.08
CA GLN A 14 14.68 4.48 16.16
C GLN A 14 13.21 4.79 16.39
N LYS A 15 12.80 4.97 17.65
CA LYS A 15 11.42 5.35 18.01
C LYS A 15 11.10 6.75 17.48
N GLU A 16 12.00 7.71 17.67
CA GLU A 16 11.84 9.08 17.19
C GLU A 16 11.73 9.12 15.66
N MET A 17 12.62 8.42 14.95
CA MET A 17 12.53 8.31 13.48
C MET A 17 11.22 7.67 13.00
N ARG A 18 10.69 6.67 13.73
CA ARG A 18 9.39 6.04 13.40
C ARG A 18 8.22 7.00 13.64
N GLU A 19 8.27 7.78 14.72
CA GLU A 19 7.23 8.76 15.05
C GLU A 19 7.22 9.93 14.05
N GLU A 20 8.39 10.44 13.65
CA GLU A 20 8.51 11.43 12.58
C GLU A 20 7.97 10.90 11.25
N ARG A 21 8.32 9.66 10.89
CA ARG A 21 7.81 9.01 9.69
C ARG A 21 6.30 8.83 9.75
N ALA A 22 5.76 8.42 10.89
CA ALA A 22 4.31 8.28 11.07
C ALA A 22 3.59 9.62 10.91
N LYS A 23 4.16 10.73 11.42
CA LYS A 23 3.63 12.08 11.22
C LYS A 23 3.65 12.50 9.75
N GLN A 24 4.74 12.22 9.04
CA GLN A 24 4.84 12.51 7.59
C GLN A 24 3.82 11.71 6.78
N VAL A 25 3.67 10.42 7.08
CA VAL A 25 2.70 9.53 6.42
C VAL A 25 1.26 10.00 6.71
N ALA A 26 0.95 10.36 7.95
CA ALA A 26 -0.35 10.91 8.32
C ALA A 26 -0.65 12.23 7.59
N ALA A 27 0.36 13.12 7.47
CA ALA A 27 0.22 14.38 6.74
C ALA A 27 0.04 14.18 5.22
N ALA A 28 0.64 13.13 4.65
CA ALA A 28 0.52 12.79 3.23
C ALA A 28 -0.83 12.14 2.86
N GLY A 29 -1.67 11.80 3.84
CA GLY A 29 -2.98 11.20 3.63
C GLY A 29 -2.93 9.71 3.25
N PRO A 30 -4.10 9.11 2.94
CA PRO A 30 -4.22 7.67 2.70
C PRO A 30 -3.38 7.23 1.50
N LEU A 31 -2.87 6.00 1.55
CA LEU A 31 -2.11 5.39 0.44
C LEU A 31 -2.94 5.35 -0.85
N PHE A 32 -4.21 4.97 -0.74
CA PHE A 32 -5.14 4.83 -1.87
C PHE A 32 -6.16 5.97 -1.87
N ASP A 33 -6.49 6.49 -3.06
CA ASP A 33 -7.72 7.24 -3.26
C ASP A 33 -8.94 6.30 -3.21
N ASP A 34 -10.13 6.85 -3.01
CA ASP A 34 -11.37 6.08 -2.83
C ASP A 34 -11.65 5.11 -3.99
N LYS A 35 -11.33 5.51 -5.23
CA LYS A 35 -11.55 4.67 -6.41
C LYS A 35 -10.58 3.51 -6.44
N THR A 36 -9.28 3.77 -6.22
CA THR A 36 -8.26 2.73 -6.15
C THR A 36 -8.55 1.77 -4.99
N ARG A 37 -8.94 2.30 -3.84
CA ARG A 37 -9.35 1.51 -2.67
C ARG A 37 -10.50 0.57 -3.01
N ALA A 38 -11.58 1.09 -3.60
CA ALA A 38 -12.74 0.28 -3.99
C ALA A 38 -12.37 -0.83 -5.00
N GLN A 39 -11.45 -0.56 -5.93
CA GLN A 39 -10.98 -1.56 -6.90
C GLN A 39 -10.19 -2.68 -6.23
N ILE A 40 -9.31 -2.34 -5.28
CA ILE A 40 -8.56 -3.33 -4.49
C ILE A 40 -9.51 -4.16 -3.64
N GLU A 41 -10.43 -3.50 -2.92
CA GLU A 41 -11.45 -4.19 -2.10
C GLU A 41 -12.29 -5.14 -2.97
N PHE A 42 -12.77 -4.69 -4.13
CA PHE A 42 -13.50 -5.55 -5.06
C PHE A 42 -12.68 -6.74 -5.53
N LYS A 43 -11.42 -6.53 -5.94
CA LYS A 43 -10.53 -7.62 -6.40
C LYS A 43 -10.27 -8.64 -5.30
N ILE A 44 -10.02 -8.20 -4.07
CA ILE A 44 -9.82 -9.12 -2.94
C ILE A 44 -11.12 -9.86 -2.64
N ALA A 45 -12.25 -9.17 -2.59
CA ALA A 45 -13.56 -9.78 -2.33
C ALA A 45 -13.91 -10.84 -3.39
N ASP A 46 -13.69 -10.55 -4.68
CA ASP A 46 -13.93 -11.47 -5.79
C ASP A 46 -13.02 -12.70 -5.71
N ALA A 47 -11.72 -12.49 -5.46
CA ALA A 47 -10.75 -13.58 -5.40
C ALA A 47 -10.91 -14.48 -4.16
N THR A 48 -11.35 -13.92 -3.03
CA THR A 48 -11.32 -14.61 -1.72
C THR A 48 -12.69 -14.99 -1.19
N ARG A 49 -13.75 -14.33 -1.66
CA ARG A 49 -15.11 -14.40 -1.11
C ARG A 49 -15.20 -14.09 0.39
N LEU A 50 -14.24 -13.32 0.91
CA LEU A 50 -14.26 -12.85 2.29
C LEU A 50 -15.38 -11.82 2.51
N PRO A 51 -15.92 -11.70 3.73
CA PRO A 51 -16.88 -10.66 4.07
C PRO A 51 -16.22 -9.29 3.92
N ALA A 52 -17.01 -8.27 3.56
CA ALA A 52 -16.51 -6.92 3.30
C ALA A 52 -15.70 -6.33 4.48
N GLY A 53 -16.02 -6.70 5.73
CA GLY A 53 -15.26 -6.28 6.90
C GLY A 53 -13.81 -6.81 6.91
N ASP A 54 -13.61 -8.07 6.53
CA ASP A 54 -12.26 -8.66 6.45
C ASP A 54 -11.47 -8.08 5.28
N VAL A 55 -12.14 -7.84 4.15
CA VAL A 55 -11.53 -7.20 2.98
C VAL A 55 -11.03 -5.79 3.32
N ARG A 56 -11.86 -4.98 3.99
CA ARG A 56 -11.47 -3.65 4.46
C ARG A 56 -10.26 -3.71 5.39
N GLN A 57 -10.24 -4.66 6.33
CA GLN A 57 -9.10 -4.85 7.23
C GLN A 57 -7.81 -5.20 6.49
N ILE A 58 -7.87 -5.99 5.42
CA ILE A 58 -6.69 -6.26 4.58
C ILE A 58 -6.19 -4.96 3.95
N VAL A 59 -7.07 -4.17 3.35
CA VAL A 59 -6.67 -2.92 2.67
C VAL A 59 -6.13 -1.88 3.67
N ASP A 60 -6.73 -1.77 4.86
CA ASP A 60 -6.21 -0.91 5.93
C ASP A 60 -4.83 -1.39 6.42
N THR A 61 -4.60 -2.70 6.45
CA THR A 61 -3.29 -3.28 6.79
C THR A 61 -2.24 -2.94 5.73
N ILE A 62 -2.61 -2.96 4.45
CA ILE A 62 -1.72 -2.53 3.35
C ILE A 62 -1.31 -1.07 3.55
N ASP A 63 -2.26 -0.16 3.82
CA ASP A 63 -1.98 1.27 4.03
C ASP A 63 -0.99 1.50 5.19
N LYS A 64 -1.22 0.78 6.31
CA LYS A 64 -0.37 0.82 7.49
C LYS A 64 1.05 0.33 7.21
N LEU A 65 1.20 -0.87 6.64
CA LEU A 65 2.51 -1.50 6.40
C LEU A 65 3.32 -0.71 5.35
N ALA A 66 2.65 -0.16 4.34
CA ALA A 66 3.29 0.71 3.36
C ALA A 66 3.88 2.00 3.96
N GLY A 67 3.48 2.37 5.19
CA GLY A 67 3.97 3.58 5.86
C GLY A 67 5.40 3.43 6.40
N GLU A 68 5.87 2.19 6.53
CA GLU A 68 7.19 1.89 7.06
C GLU A 68 8.30 2.23 6.07
N LYS A 69 9.40 2.79 6.59
CA LYS A 69 10.56 3.17 5.76
C LYS A 69 11.21 1.91 5.20
N GLY A 70 11.36 1.84 3.87
CA GLY A 70 11.94 0.69 3.17
C GLY A 70 10.97 -0.47 2.95
N ALA A 71 9.67 -0.27 3.18
CA ALA A 71 8.66 -1.26 2.86
C ALA A 71 8.67 -1.61 1.36
N LYS A 72 8.52 -2.90 1.04
CA LYS A 72 8.42 -3.39 -0.33
C LYS A 72 6.97 -3.71 -0.65
N ALA A 73 6.47 -3.22 -1.78
CA ALA A 73 5.07 -3.38 -2.17
C ALA A 73 4.57 -4.83 -2.18
N LEU A 74 5.42 -5.77 -2.62
CA LEU A 74 5.08 -7.20 -2.63
C LEU A 74 4.94 -7.77 -1.21
N ASP A 75 5.89 -7.44 -0.32
CA ASP A 75 5.88 -7.91 1.07
C ASP A 75 4.71 -7.30 1.84
N VAL A 76 4.44 -6.00 1.64
CA VAL A 76 3.27 -5.30 2.18
C VAL A 76 1.96 -5.99 1.79
N ALA A 77 1.77 -6.30 0.50
CA ALA A 77 0.57 -6.96 0.02
C ALA A 77 0.46 -8.39 0.58
N ARG A 78 1.57 -9.12 0.61
CA ARG A 78 1.65 -10.49 1.13
C ARG A 78 1.30 -10.56 2.61
N ASP A 79 1.93 -9.73 3.42
CA ASP A 79 1.74 -9.69 4.86
C ASP A 79 0.30 -9.31 5.20
N ALA A 80 -0.25 -8.29 4.53
CA ALA A 80 -1.65 -7.91 4.72
C ALA A 80 -2.63 -9.03 4.35
N LEU A 81 -2.43 -9.72 3.23
CA LEU A 81 -3.28 -10.85 2.82
C LEU A 81 -3.15 -12.04 3.78
N SER A 82 -1.95 -12.29 4.30
CA SER A 82 -1.67 -13.39 5.23
C SER A 82 -2.42 -13.26 6.58
N THR A 83 -2.88 -12.05 6.93
CA THR A 83 -3.66 -11.83 8.15
C THR A 83 -5.00 -12.55 8.16
N LYS A 84 -5.59 -12.76 6.97
CA LYS A 84 -6.90 -13.41 6.79
C LYS A 84 -6.82 -14.70 5.99
N ILE A 85 -5.83 -14.85 5.13
CA ILE A 85 -5.72 -15.96 4.19
C ILE A 85 -4.51 -16.82 4.53
N LYS A 86 -4.76 -18.08 4.93
CA LYS A 86 -3.69 -19.02 5.31
C LYS A 86 -3.08 -19.79 4.13
N LYS A 87 -3.65 -19.67 2.93
CA LYS A 87 -3.18 -20.40 1.73
C LYS A 87 -2.03 -19.65 1.07
N GLU A 88 -0.79 -20.04 1.35
CA GLU A 88 0.41 -19.33 0.89
C GLU A 88 0.50 -19.15 -0.63
N VAL A 89 0.22 -20.20 -1.42
CA VAL A 89 0.26 -20.11 -2.89
C VAL A 89 -0.73 -19.07 -3.41
N PHE A 90 -1.92 -19.05 -2.82
CA PHE A 90 -2.95 -18.08 -3.17
C PHE A 90 -2.54 -16.66 -2.78
N VAL A 91 -2.04 -16.48 -1.55
CA VAL A 91 -1.50 -15.20 -1.08
C VAL A 91 -0.42 -14.71 -2.03
N ASN A 92 0.54 -15.55 -2.40
CA ASN A 92 1.64 -15.17 -3.30
C ASN A 92 1.14 -14.71 -4.68
N ASN A 93 0.13 -15.36 -5.25
CA ASN A 93 -0.43 -14.97 -6.54
C ASN A 93 -1.17 -13.63 -6.44
N LEU A 94 -2.05 -13.48 -5.46
CA LEU A 94 -2.81 -12.24 -5.27
C LEU A 94 -1.91 -11.06 -4.89
N SER A 95 -0.85 -11.30 -4.10
CA SER A 95 0.14 -10.27 -3.75
C SER A 95 0.87 -9.73 -4.98
N LYS A 96 1.24 -10.60 -5.93
CA LYS A 96 1.87 -10.19 -7.19
C LYS A 96 0.92 -9.36 -8.06
N GLU A 97 -0.36 -9.70 -8.07
CA GLU A 97 -1.36 -8.90 -8.78
C GLU A 97 -1.56 -7.51 -8.16
N LEU A 98 -1.51 -7.42 -6.83
CA LEU A 98 -1.65 -6.15 -6.11
C LEU A 98 -0.36 -5.32 -6.12
N GLN A 99 0.80 -5.96 -6.28
CA GLN A 99 2.12 -5.33 -6.19
C GLN A 99 2.21 -4.04 -7.01
N GLY A 100 1.75 -4.07 -8.27
CA GLY A 100 1.85 -2.90 -9.15
C GLY A 100 1.08 -1.69 -8.62
N VAL A 101 -0.16 -1.92 -8.17
CA VAL A 101 -1.01 -0.84 -7.62
C VAL A 101 -0.44 -0.34 -6.29
N VAL A 102 -0.05 -1.25 -5.39
CA VAL A 102 0.56 -0.89 -4.10
C VAL A 102 1.85 -0.09 -4.31
N GLN A 103 2.70 -0.52 -5.24
CA GLN A 103 3.96 0.16 -5.55
C GLN A 103 3.71 1.59 -6.07
N THR A 104 2.83 1.75 -7.08
CA THR A 104 2.51 3.08 -7.61
C THR A 104 1.91 3.99 -6.53
N SER A 105 1.04 3.47 -5.67
CA SER A 105 0.47 4.25 -4.56
C SER A 105 1.52 4.64 -3.51
N MET A 106 2.48 3.75 -3.21
CA MET A 106 3.58 4.04 -2.29
C MET A 106 4.47 5.14 -2.84
N GLU A 107 4.85 5.07 -4.12
CA GLU A 107 5.63 6.09 -4.81
C GLU A 107 4.88 7.44 -4.83
N ALA A 108 3.58 7.43 -5.12
CA ALA A 108 2.77 8.65 -5.10
C ALA A 108 2.67 9.27 -3.69
N ARG A 109 2.57 8.45 -2.64
CA ARG A 109 2.59 8.96 -1.26
C ARG A 109 3.96 9.50 -0.88
N GLU A 110 5.04 8.85 -1.29
CA GLU A 110 6.41 9.35 -1.05
C GLU A 110 6.63 10.70 -1.71
N GLN A 111 6.18 10.87 -2.96
CA GLN A 111 6.23 12.17 -3.65
C GLN A 111 5.47 13.27 -2.89
N ARG A 112 4.37 12.95 -2.19
CA ARG A 112 3.65 13.91 -1.33
C ARG A 112 4.43 14.24 -0.05
N ILE A 113 5.16 13.27 0.50
CA ILE A 113 6.03 13.44 1.67
C ILE A 113 7.24 14.32 1.30
N GLU A 114 7.95 13.97 0.23
CA GLU A 114 9.11 14.74 -0.27
C GLU A 114 8.71 16.13 -0.78
N GLY A 115 7.51 16.25 -1.36
CA GLY A 115 6.95 17.52 -1.86
C GLY A 115 6.46 18.50 -0.80
N GLY A 116 6.60 18.20 0.50
CA GLY A 116 6.29 19.14 1.59
C GLY A 116 4.80 19.27 1.97
N GLY A 117 3.95 18.31 1.59
CA GLY A 117 2.54 18.27 1.97
C GLY A 117 1.62 19.17 1.14
N ALA A 118 0.43 18.63 0.84
CA ALA A 118 -0.66 19.23 0.04
C ALA A 118 -0.42 19.39 -1.48
N LYS A 119 -0.23 18.27 -2.19
CA LYS A 119 -0.86 18.12 -3.51
C LYS A 119 -1.79 16.90 -3.51
N PRO A 120 -3.08 17.05 -3.81
CA PRO A 120 -3.99 15.91 -3.95
C PRO A 120 -3.46 14.99 -5.04
N ALA A 121 -3.67 13.68 -4.86
CA ALA A 121 -3.23 12.64 -5.78
C ALA A 121 -3.52 13.03 -7.23
N GLN A 122 -2.48 13.42 -7.96
CA GLN A 122 -2.62 13.72 -9.38
C GLN A 122 -2.81 12.35 -10.05
N GLN A 123 -4.04 12.13 -10.53
CA GLN A 123 -4.51 10.88 -11.12
C GLN A 123 -3.43 10.19 -11.96
N ALA A 124 -2.90 9.07 -11.47
CA ALA A 124 -2.30 8.08 -12.32
C ALA A 124 -3.43 7.49 -13.17
N THR A 125 -3.74 8.17 -14.28
CA THR A 125 -4.64 7.66 -15.31
C THR A 125 -3.92 6.48 -15.94
N GLN A 126 -4.04 5.29 -15.35
CA GLN A 126 -3.82 4.05 -16.07
C GLN A 126 -4.86 4.03 -17.19
N LYS A 127 -4.47 4.52 -18.36
CA LYS A 127 -5.13 4.17 -19.61
C LYS A 127 -4.96 2.66 -19.75
N PHE A 128 -5.96 1.90 -19.33
CA PHE A 128 -6.17 0.58 -19.89
C PHE A 128 -6.18 0.78 -21.40
N SER A 129 -5.16 0.24 -22.08
CA SER A 129 -5.03 0.31 -23.53
C SER A 129 -6.22 -0.39 -24.18
N ALA A 130 -7.34 0.31 -24.31
CA ALA A 130 -8.38 -0.05 -25.25
C ALA A 130 -7.78 0.17 -26.64
N LYS A 131 -7.43 -0.95 -27.30
CA LYS A 131 -7.11 -0.95 -28.72
C LYS A 131 -8.24 -0.20 -29.46
N PRO A 132 -7.94 0.77 -30.33
CA PRO A 132 -8.98 1.36 -31.17
C PRO A 132 -9.52 0.28 -32.11
N MET A 133 -10.78 -0.13 -31.91
CA MET A 133 -11.53 -0.85 -32.92
C MET A 133 -11.79 0.12 -34.06
N THR A 134 -11.13 -0.09 -35.20
CA THR A 134 -11.44 0.59 -36.45
C THR A 134 -12.87 0.23 -36.88
N PRO A 135 -13.76 1.21 -37.11
CA PRO A 135 -15.03 0.93 -37.76
C PRO A 135 -14.78 0.62 -39.24
N GLN A 136 -15.09 -0.61 -39.64
CA GLN A 136 -15.07 -1.06 -41.02
C GLN A 136 -16.36 -0.55 -41.69
N ASN A 137 -16.25 0.53 -42.47
CA ASN A 137 -17.36 1.08 -43.26
C ASN A 137 -17.96 0.00 -44.18
N ARG A 138 -19.28 -0.15 -44.11
CA ARG A 138 -20.12 -0.66 -45.20
C ARG A 138 -20.72 0.52 -45.96
#